data_AF-D8PJH0-F1
#
_entry.id   AF-D8PJH0-F1
#
_cell.length_a   1.000
_cell.length_b   1.000
_cell.length_c   1.000
_cell.angle_alpha   90.00
_cell.angle_beta   90.00
_cell.angle_gamma   90.00
#
_symmetry.space_group_name_H-M   'P 1'
#
loop_
_entity.id
_entity.type
_entity.pdbx_description
1 polymer ?
#
loop_
_entity_poly.entity_id
_entity_poly.type
_entity_poly.pdbx_seq_one_letter_code
_entity_poly.pdbx_strand_id
1 'polypeptide(L)'
;MSEGKISVTFEQDHDRLDALFTTFQEQKRKDFAKAKEAFVAFKFGLQRHIVWEEDVLFPKWEENSGMAEGGPTQVMRTEHRMIGDCLEAIHHKVQAQDPESDRDEQRLLDILKSHNMKEERILYPSIDQVISDQERAELYQAMKDIPEERYRTCCGSGHS
;
A
#
# COMPACT_ATOMS: atom_id res chain seq x y z
N MET A 1 17.45 -15.70 -11.74
CA MET A 1 17.29 -15.71 -10.27
C MET A 1 15.80 -15.75 -10.02
N SER A 2 15.28 -16.74 -9.28
CA SER A 2 13.86 -16.76 -8.94
C SER A 2 13.55 -15.56 -8.07
N GLU A 3 12.53 -14.78 -8.44
CA GLU A 3 12.05 -13.71 -7.57
C GLU A 3 11.53 -14.30 -6.24
N GLY A 4 11.56 -13.49 -5.17
CA GLY A 4 11.22 -13.94 -3.81
C GLY A 4 9.79 -14.46 -3.69
N LYS A 5 9.45 -15.06 -2.54
CA LYS A 5 8.04 -15.35 -2.25
C LYS A 5 7.23 -14.06 -2.15
N ILE A 6 5.96 -14.10 -2.57
CA ILE A 6 5.08 -12.93 -2.51
C ILE A 6 4.99 -12.44 -1.06
N SER A 7 4.78 -13.37 -0.11
CA SER A 7 4.77 -13.06 1.33
C SER A 7 6.00 -12.27 1.78
N VAL A 8 7.20 -12.74 1.43
CA VAL A 8 8.46 -12.09 1.84
C VAL A 8 8.60 -10.70 1.22
N THR A 9 8.30 -10.54 -0.07
CA THR A 9 8.46 -9.24 -0.73
C THR A 9 7.46 -8.21 -0.23
N PHE A 10 6.21 -8.61 0.00
CA PHE A 10 5.16 -7.68 0.42
C PHE A 10 5.32 -7.30 1.91
N GLU A 11 5.71 -8.24 2.78
CA GLU A 11 6.07 -7.94 4.18
C GLU A 11 7.25 -6.95 4.26
N GLN A 12 8.27 -7.12 3.40
CA GLN A 12 9.37 -6.16 3.30
C GLN A 12 8.91 -4.77 2.80
N ASP A 13 7.91 -4.71 1.93
CA ASP A 13 7.34 -3.44 1.49
C ASP A 13 6.51 -2.78 2.59
N HIS A 14 5.79 -3.56 3.42
CA HIS A 14 5.14 -3.06 4.64
C HIS A 14 6.15 -2.45 5.61
N ASP A 15 7.24 -3.16 5.94
CA ASP A 15 8.30 -2.65 6.81
C ASP A 15 8.88 -1.32 6.30
N ARG A 16 9.08 -1.23 4.98
CA ARG A 16 9.57 0.00 4.33
C ARG A 16 8.57 1.14 4.47
N LEU A 17 7.28 0.88 4.30
CA LEU A 17 6.22 1.88 4.44
C LEU A 17 6.08 2.35 5.90
N ASP A 18 6.15 1.44 6.86
CA ASP A 18 6.10 1.75 8.29
C ASP A 18 7.27 2.63 8.72
N ALA A 19 8.47 2.39 8.20
CA ALA A 19 9.64 3.22 8.46
C ALA A 19 9.48 4.66 7.92
N LEU A 20 8.89 4.82 6.74
CA LEU A 20 8.60 6.13 6.16
C LEU A 20 7.54 6.88 6.98
N PHE A 21 6.47 6.18 7.39
CA PHE A 21 5.42 6.79 8.19
C PHE A 21 5.93 7.18 9.57
N THR A 22 6.71 6.32 10.24
CA THR A 22 7.38 6.64 11.50
C THR A 22 8.25 7.89 11.37
N THR A 23 9.02 8.01 10.28
CA THR A 23 9.83 9.21 10.01
C THR A 23 8.95 10.46 9.89
N PHE A 24 7.81 10.38 9.20
CA PHE A 24 6.85 11.50 9.15
C PHE A 24 6.38 11.91 10.55
N GLN A 25 5.95 10.94 11.37
CA GLN A 25 5.44 11.18 12.73
C GLN A 25 6.48 11.84 13.65
N GLU A 26 7.73 11.39 13.57
CA GLU A 26 8.82 11.93 14.39
C GLU A 26 9.25 13.35 14.01
N GLN A 27 9.12 13.69 12.73
CA GLN A 27 9.65 14.93 12.16
C GLN A 27 8.61 16.04 12.02
N LYS A 28 7.30 15.75 11.96
CA LYS A 28 6.25 16.75 11.66
C LYS A 28 6.24 17.99 12.57
N ARG A 29 6.79 17.91 13.78
CA ARG A 29 6.94 19.04 14.73
C ARG A 29 8.39 19.53 14.94
N LYS A 30 9.38 18.92 14.27
CA LYS A 30 10.81 19.20 14.41
C LYS A 30 11.42 19.74 13.12
N ASP A 31 11.15 19.05 12.02
CA ASP A 31 11.61 19.35 10.66
C ASP A 31 10.47 18.99 9.70
N PHE A 32 9.60 19.98 9.45
CA PHE A 32 8.43 19.76 8.63
C PHE A 32 8.79 19.41 7.17
N ALA A 33 9.91 19.94 6.64
CA ALA A 33 10.34 19.62 5.28
C ALA A 33 10.65 18.13 5.15
N LYS A 34 11.44 17.59 6.08
CA LYS A 34 11.72 16.15 6.15
C LYS A 34 10.46 15.31 6.38
N ALA A 35 9.55 15.78 7.23
CA ALA A 35 8.28 15.10 7.46
C ALA A 35 7.44 15.01 6.18
N LYS A 36 7.33 16.11 5.44
CA LYS A 36 6.61 16.17 4.16
C LYS A 36 7.23 15.22 3.13
N GLU A 37 8.55 15.18 3.00
CA GLU A 37 9.23 14.25 2.09
C GLU A 37 8.93 12.78 2.45
N ALA A 38 9.02 12.43 3.74
CA ALA A 38 8.71 11.09 4.23
C ALA A 38 7.24 10.71 3.98
N PHE A 39 6.29 11.62 4.23
CA PHE A 39 4.88 11.39 3.97
C PHE A 39 4.57 11.22 2.47
N VAL A 40 5.18 12.04 1.61
CA VAL A 40 5.00 11.91 0.14
C VAL A 40 5.51 10.54 -0.33
N ALA A 41 6.68 10.12 0.15
CA ALA A 41 7.23 8.81 -0.18
C ALA A 41 6.36 7.65 0.37
N PHE A 42 5.83 7.78 1.58
CA PHE A 42 4.90 6.82 2.17
C PHE A 42 3.60 6.72 1.35
N LYS A 43 2.91 7.86 1.11
CA LYS A 43 1.65 7.90 0.35
C LYS A 43 1.81 7.29 -1.03
N PHE A 44 2.84 7.70 -1.77
CA PHE A 44 3.12 7.16 -3.10
C PHE A 44 3.43 5.65 -3.06
N GLY A 45 4.25 5.23 -2.09
CA GLY A 45 4.59 3.82 -1.91
C GLY A 45 3.37 2.95 -1.59
N LEU A 46 2.50 3.41 -0.69
CA LEU A 46 1.30 2.67 -0.29
C LEU A 46 0.26 2.64 -1.41
N GLN A 47 0.10 3.72 -2.18
CA GLN A 47 -0.76 3.72 -3.38
C GLN A 47 -0.27 2.73 -4.44
N ARG A 48 1.06 2.66 -4.66
CA ARG A 48 1.67 1.67 -5.55
C ARG A 48 1.43 0.24 -5.04
N HIS A 49 1.62 0.02 -3.75
CA HIS A 49 1.38 -1.27 -3.10
C HIS A 49 -0.04 -1.77 -3.36
N ILE A 50 -1.04 -0.94 -3.03
CA ILE A 50 -2.46 -1.25 -3.28
C ILE A 50 -2.73 -1.57 -4.76
N VAL A 51 -2.09 -0.83 -5.68
CA VAL A 51 -2.24 -1.11 -7.12
C VAL A 51 -1.62 -2.44 -7.52
N TRP A 52 -0.45 -2.81 -6.98
CA TRP A 52 0.11 -4.15 -7.20
C TRP A 52 -0.83 -5.25 -6.73
N GLU A 53 -1.50 -5.03 -5.62
CA GLU A 53 -2.46 -6.00 -5.10
C GLU A 53 -3.72 -6.08 -5.96
N GLU A 54 -4.38 -4.95 -6.21
CA GLU A 54 -5.68 -4.91 -6.88
C GLU A 54 -5.61 -5.25 -8.37
N ASP A 55 -4.56 -4.81 -9.07
CA ASP A 55 -4.45 -4.98 -10.52
C ASP A 55 -3.67 -6.24 -10.90
N VAL A 56 -2.85 -6.81 -10.00
CA VAL A 56 -1.95 -7.94 -10.32
C VAL A 56 -2.17 -9.15 -9.41
N LEU A 57 -2.00 -9.03 -8.09
CA LEU A 57 -2.07 -10.20 -7.20
C LEU A 57 -3.48 -10.75 -7.05
N PHE A 58 -4.45 -9.91 -6.71
CA PHE A 58 -5.81 -10.35 -6.43
C PHE A 58 -6.45 -11.03 -7.65
N PRO A 59 -6.35 -10.51 -8.89
CA PRO A 59 -6.88 -11.20 -10.07
C PRO A 59 -6.28 -12.59 -10.27
N LYS A 60 -4.95 -12.73 -10.14
CA LYS A 60 -4.30 -14.04 -10.30
C LYS A 60 -4.69 -15.02 -9.20
N TRP A 61 -4.79 -14.55 -7.96
CA TRP A 61 -5.24 -15.39 -6.86
C TRP A 61 -6.70 -15.83 -7.02
N GLU A 62 -7.59 -14.93 -7.43
CA GLU A 62 -9.00 -15.22 -7.69
C GLU A 62 -9.14 -16.25 -8.83
N GLU A 63 -8.35 -16.13 -9.89
CA GLU A 63 -8.27 -17.09 -11.00
C GLU A 63 -7.84 -18.49 -10.51
N ASN A 64 -6.74 -18.57 -9.77
CA ASN A 64 -6.17 -19.87 -9.37
C ASN A 64 -6.93 -20.54 -8.22
N SER A 65 -7.56 -19.76 -7.34
CA SER A 65 -8.35 -20.27 -6.21
C SER A 65 -9.81 -20.54 -6.56
N GLY A 66 -10.34 -19.91 -7.62
CA GLY A 66 -11.75 -19.93 -7.97
C GLY A 66 -12.64 -19.08 -7.04
N MET A 67 -12.06 -18.23 -6.18
CA MET A 67 -12.77 -17.46 -5.14
C MET A 67 -12.89 -15.97 -5.48
N ALA A 68 -13.63 -15.62 -6.54
CA ALA A 68 -13.79 -14.24 -6.99
C ALA A 68 -14.86 -13.43 -6.23
N GLU A 69 -16.12 -13.88 -6.20
CA GLU A 69 -17.22 -13.13 -5.58
C GLU A 69 -17.40 -13.45 -4.09
N GLY A 70 -17.56 -12.41 -3.26
CA GLY A 70 -17.72 -12.56 -1.80
C GLY A 70 -16.47 -13.09 -1.08
N GLY A 71 -15.33 -13.14 -1.78
CA GLY A 71 -14.06 -13.65 -1.28
C GLY A 71 -13.27 -12.64 -0.44
N PRO A 72 -12.14 -13.08 0.16
CA PRO A 72 -11.32 -12.25 1.05
C PRO A 72 -10.81 -10.97 0.37
N THR A 73 -10.50 -11.00 -0.92
CA THR A 73 -10.02 -9.86 -1.70
C THR A 73 -11.05 -8.73 -1.84
N GLN A 74 -12.36 -9.00 -1.70
CA GLN A 74 -13.39 -7.95 -1.69
C GLN A 74 -13.36 -7.13 -0.39
N VAL A 75 -13.07 -7.79 0.73
CA VAL A 75 -12.87 -7.12 2.03
C VAL A 75 -11.63 -6.23 1.95
N MET A 76 -10.54 -6.74 1.37
CA MET A 76 -9.29 -5.97 1.18
C MET A 76 -9.52 -4.70 0.37
N ARG A 77 -10.18 -4.80 -0.79
CA ARG A 77 -10.55 -3.62 -1.62
C ARG A 77 -11.44 -2.61 -0.89
N THR A 78 -12.26 -3.06 0.05
CA THR A 78 -13.08 -2.16 0.87
C THR A 78 -12.21 -1.39 1.87
N GLU A 79 -11.26 -2.07 2.50
CA GLU A 79 -10.31 -1.43 3.41
C GLU A 79 -9.32 -0.52 2.67
N HIS A 80 -8.88 -0.87 1.45
CA HIS A 80 -8.07 0.02 0.61
C HIS A 80 -8.75 1.37 0.35
N ARG A 81 -10.06 1.37 0.10
CA ARG A 81 -10.82 2.63 -0.01
C ARG A 81 -10.79 3.44 1.28
N MET A 82 -10.96 2.79 2.43
CA MET A 82 -10.89 3.44 3.74
C MET A 82 -9.48 3.99 4.06
N ILE A 83 -8.44 3.24 3.67
CA ILE A 83 -7.03 3.67 3.75
C ILE A 83 -6.83 4.91 2.88
N GLY A 84 -7.32 4.89 1.63
CA GLY A 84 -7.29 6.03 0.71
C GLY A 84 -7.92 7.30 1.30
N ASP A 85 -9.11 7.18 1.90
CA ASP A 85 -9.78 8.31 2.56
C ASP A 85 -8.95 8.90 3.71
N CYS A 86 -8.30 8.04 4.51
CA CYS A 86 -7.43 8.48 5.60
C CYS A 86 -6.16 9.15 5.07
N LEU A 87 -5.57 8.63 3.99
CA LEU A 87 -4.40 9.22 3.34
C LEU A 87 -4.69 10.63 2.83
N GLU A 88 -5.85 10.87 2.22
CA GLU A 88 -6.22 12.22 1.76
C GLU A 88 -6.45 13.19 2.93
N ALA A 89 -7.02 12.74 4.05
CA ALA A 89 -7.17 13.57 5.25
C ALA A 89 -5.81 14.03 5.80
N ILE A 90 -4.82 13.12 5.90
CA ILE A 90 -3.46 13.48 6.33
C ILE A 90 -2.78 14.35 5.28
N HIS A 91 -2.96 14.04 4.00
CA HIS A 91 -2.37 14.81 2.89
C HIS A 91 -2.81 16.28 2.90
N HIS A 92 -4.09 16.56 3.16
CA HIS A 92 -4.57 17.94 3.30
C HIS A 92 -3.87 18.70 4.44
N LYS A 93 -3.62 18.03 5.58
CA LYS A 93 -2.87 18.63 6.70
C LYS A 93 -1.41 18.89 6.33
N VAL A 94 -0.77 17.95 5.64
CA VAL A 94 0.60 18.13 5.13
C VAL A 94 0.68 19.28 4.12
N GLN A 95 -0.33 19.46 3.26
CA GLN A 95 -0.40 20.59 2.34
C GLN A 95 -0.55 21.93 3.07
N ALA A 96 -1.35 21.96 4.13
CA ALA A 96 -1.54 23.13 4.99
C ALA A 96 -0.38 23.39 5.97
N GLN A 97 0.64 22.53 5.97
CA GLN A 97 1.71 22.51 6.98
C GLN A 97 1.20 22.43 8.42
N ASP A 98 0.05 21.76 8.62
CA ASP A 98 -0.56 21.51 9.90
C ASP A 98 0.02 20.23 10.52
N PRO A 99 0.79 20.30 11.63
CA PRO A 99 1.34 19.12 12.27
C PRO A 99 0.31 18.32 13.09
N GLU A 100 -0.91 18.84 13.26
CA GLU A 100 -1.95 18.26 14.12
C GLU A 100 -2.76 17.17 13.38
N SER A 101 -2.06 16.19 12.80
CA SER A 101 -2.63 15.03 12.09
C SER A 101 -2.77 13.76 12.94
N ASP A 102 -2.44 13.81 14.25
CA ASP A 102 -2.36 12.62 15.12
C ASP A 102 -3.63 11.74 15.08
N ARG A 103 -4.82 12.36 15.05
CA ARG A 103 -6.09 11.63 15.01
C ARG A 103 -6.30 10.88 13.69
N ASP A 104 -5.97 11.53 12.57
CA ASP A 104 -6.12 10.94 11.24
C ASP A 104 -5.09 9.82 11.03
N GLU A 105 -3.87 10.01 11.55
CA GLU A 105 -2.81 9.00 11.59
C GLU A 105 -3.21 7.78 12.42
N GLN A 106 -3.76 7.97 13.62
CA GLN A 106 -4.21 6.86 14.46
C GLN A 106 -5.28 6.03 13.76
N ARG A 107 -6.23 6.69 13.09
CA ARG A 107 -7.27 6.01 12.31
C ARG A 107 -6.67 5.18 11.18
N LEU A 108 -5.70 5.72 10.45
CA LEU A 108 -4.99 4.98 9.40
C LEU A 108 -4.27 3.75 9.97
N LEU A 109 -3.54 3.91 11.07
CA LEU A 109 -2.80 2.83 11.73
C LEU A 109 -3.72 1.70 12.23
N ASP A 110 -4.89 2.04 12.77
CA ASP A 110 -5.86 1.04 13.24
C ASP A 110 -6.37 0.17 12.08
N ILE A 111 -6.59 0.77 10.91
CA ILE A 111 -7.00 0.04 9.70
C ILE A 111 -5.84 -0.82 9.18
N LEU A 112 -4.67 -0.22 8.97
CA LEU A 112 -3.48 -0.92 8.46
C LEU A 112 -3.09 -2.12 9.33
N LYS A 113 -3.15 -1.99 10.66
CA LYS A 113 -2.85 -3.10 11.56
C LYS A 113 -3.73 -4.33 11.32
N SER A 114 -5.04 -4.12 11.17
CA SER A 114 -5.98 -5.22 10.90
C SER A 114 -5.82 -5.75 9.47
N HIS A 115 -5.58 -4.85 8.54
CA HIS A 115 -5.38 -5.12 7.12
C HIS A 115 -4.16 -6.01 6.86
N ASN A 116 -2.97 -5.53 7.23
CA ASN A 116 -1.69 -6.21 7.04
C ASN A 116 -1.68 -7.58 7.73
N MET A 117 -2.32 -7.72 8.90
CA MET A 117 -2.45 -9.01 9.58
C MET A 117 -3.16 -10.06 8.71
N LYS A 118 -4.22 -9.68 7.98
CA LYS A 118 -4.94 -10.62 7.10
C LYS A 118 -4.09 -10.96 5.88
N GLU A 119 -3.33 -10.01 5.38
CA GLU A 119 -2.46 -10.22 4.22
C GLU A 119 -1.32 -11.17 4.55
N GLU A 120 -0.53 -10.82 5.56
CA GLU A 120 0.68 -11.53 5.94
C GLU A 120 0.38 -12.94 6.48
N ARG A 121 -0.74 -13.11 7.19
CA ARG A 121 -1.08 -14.40 7.81
C ARG A 121 -1.96 -15.30 6.97
N ILE A 122 -2.71 -14.74 6.02
CA ILE A 122 -3.72 -15.49 5.26
C ILE A 122 -3.48 -15.34 3.77
N LEU A 123 -3.57 -14.11 3.24
CA LEU A 123 -3.65 -13.90 1.80
C LEU A 123 -2.31 -14.22 1.11
N TYR A 124 -1.20 -13.58 1.49
CA TYR A 124 0.08 -13.83 0.83
C TYR A 124 0.57 -15.28 0.95
N PRO A 125 0.47 -15.96 2.11
CA PRO A 125 0.79 -17.38 2.19
C PRO A 125 -0.09 -18.23 1.26
N SER A 126 -1.37 -17.88 1.10
CA SER A 126 -2.26 -18.60 0.19
C SER A 126 -1.89 -18.36 -1.28
N ILE A 127 -1.49 -17.13 -1.64
CA ILE A 127 -0.97 -16.81 -2.98
C ILE A 127 0.25 -17.67 -3.29
N ASP A 128 1.23 -17.72 -2.37
CA ASP A 128 2.44 -18.52 -2.54
C ASP A 128 2.17 -20.02 -2.72
N GLN A 129 1.02 -20.53 -2.25
CA GLN A 129 0.62 -21.93 -2.40
C GLN A 129 -0.06 -22.24 -3.73
N VAL A 130 -0.73 -21.26 -4.35
CA VAL A 130 -1.57 -21.47 -5.54
C VAL A 130 -0.95 -20.94 -6.82
N ILE A 131 0.21 -20.26 -6.75
CA ILE A 131 0.97 -19.83 -7.93
C ILE A 131 2.22 -20.69 -8.14
N SER A 132 2.53 -20.98 -9.39
CA SER A 132 3.79 -21.57 -9.83
C SER A 132 4.93 -20.54 -9.84
N ASP A 133 6.18 -21.01 -9.92
CA ASP A 133 7.34 -20.12 -10.05
C ASP A 133 7.34 -19.30 -11.35
N GLN A 134 6.74 -19.84 -12.42
CA GLN A 134 6.57 -19.14 -13.69
C GLN A 134 5.56 -17.98 -13.54
N GLU A 135 4.39 -18.25 -12.97
CA GLU A 135 3.39 -17.21 -12.70
C GLU A 135 3.93 -16.15 -11.74
N ARG A 136 4.68 -16.56 -10.71
CA ARG A 136 5.36 -15.63 -9.81
C ARG A 136 6.25 -14.65 -10.56
N ALA A 137 7.10 -15.14 -11.47
CA ALA A 137 7.95 -14.28 -12.29
C ALA A 137 7.14 -13.33 -13.18
N GLU A 138 6.04 -13.81 -13.75
CA GLU A 138 5.11 -12.99 -14.56
C GLU A 138 4.43 -11.91 -13.74
N LEU A 139 3.99 -12.20 -12.52
CA LEU A 139 3.39 -11.21 -11.62
C LEU A 139 4.37 -10.07 -11.30
N TYR A 140 5.61 -10.41 -10.95
CA TYR A 140 6.61 -9.38 -10.68
C TYR A 140 6.97 -8.56 -11.92
N GLN A 141 6.97 -9.18 -13.11
CA GLN A 141 7.14 -8.43 -14.35
C GLN A 141 5.95 -7.48 -14.57
N ALA A 142 4.71 -7.95 -14.40
CA ALA A 142 3.52 -7.12 -14.52
C ALA A 142 3.53 -5.94 -13.54
N MET A 143 3.97 -6.14 -12.29
CA MET A 143 4.13 -5.07 -11.30
C MET A 143 5.13 -3.98 -11.73
N LYS A 144 6.22 -4.36 -12.42
CA LYS A 144 7.24 -3.42 -12.94
C LYS A 144 6.73 -2.65 -14.15
N ASP A 145 5.84 -3.26 -14.93
CA ASP A 145 5.27 -2.68 -16.14
C ASP A 145 4.09 -1.74 -15.85
N ILE A 146 3.63 -1.66 -14.58
CA ILE A 146 2.59 -0.70 -14.19
C ILE A 146 3.12 0.73 -14.35
N PRO A 147 2.45 1.58 -15.16
CA PRO A 147 2.82 2.97 -15.32
C PRO A 147 2.61 3.74 -14.01
N GLU A 148 3.54 4.63 -13.64
CA GLU A 148 3.44 5.42 -12.40
C GLU A 148 2.13 6.19 -12.30
N GLU A 149 1.60 6.64 -13.43
CA GLU A 149 0.33 7.37 -13.53
C GLU A 149 -0.85 6.59 -12.92
N ARG A 150 -0.77 5.25 -12.86
CA ARG A 150 -1.83 4.40 -12.31
C ARG A 150 -2.01 4.57 -10.79
N TYR A 151 -0.92 4.86 -10.08
CA TYR A 151 -0.92 5.05 -8.63
C TYR A 151 -0.56 6.47 -8.20
N ARG A 152 -0.15 7.33 -9.13
CA ARG A 152 0.08 8.75 -8.89
C ARG A 152 -1.21 9.55 -9.03
N THR A 153 -2.18 9.31 -8.14
CA THR A 153 -3.38 10.14 -8.05
C THR A 153 -3.03 11.51 -7.46
N CYS A 154 -2.70 12.44 -8.36
CA CYS A 154 -2.52 13.89 -8.17
C CYS A 154 -1.68 14.35 -6.95
N CYS A 155 -0.36 14.17 -7.05
CA CYS A 155 0.59 15.17 -6.58
C CYS A 155 1.10 15.94 -7.79
N GLY A 156 0.31 16.85 -8.39
CA GLY A 156 0.77 17.52 -9.63
C GLY A 156 -0.21 18.43 -10.37
N SER A 157 -0.86 19.38 -9.70
CA SER A 157 -1.37 20.60 -10.37
C SER A 157 -1.55 21.73 -9.37
N GLY A 158 -0.42 22.19 -8.83
CA GLY A 158 -0.29 23.43 -8.06
C GLY A 158 0.74 24.34 -8.70
N HIS A 159 0.63 24.56 -10.01
CA HIS A 159 1.24 25.69 -10.70
C HIS A 159 0.12 26.52 -11.28
N SER A 160 -0.28 27.55 -10.55
CA SER A 160 -0.87 28.80 -11.04
C SER A 160 -0.73 29.84 -9.94
#